data_AF-A0A9D3ANG8-F1
#
_entry.id   AF-A0A9D3ANG8-F1
#
_cell.length_a   1.000
_cell.length_b   1.000
_cell.length_c   1.000
_cell.angle_alpha   90.00
_cell.angle_beta   90.00
_cell.angle_gamma   90.00
#
_symmetry.space_group_name_H-M   'P 1'
#
loop_
_entity.id
_entity.type
_entity.pdbx_description
1 polymer ?
#
loop_
_entity_poly.entity_id
_entity_poly.type
_entity_poly.pdbx_seq_one_letter_code
_entity_poly.pdbx_strand_id
1 'polypeptide(L)'
;IDIYYFTKEKNRCFATRKDLITVLSDFKNIVKAKNEEEKKKFEKKNRAIIESITDESIQKILMAHLAANNNDSQVAFSAEGIDEMNRNIVCLNNGKFHKPIKRVRVYEQSEIKFSVGQNGSKAYKFVEADKGTNLFFVVCQKEVYDKESGVEKKVREFTTIPLRMVINCQKNYGKNWQWQFETFLKKEKIIKQDSHLLFVLSPNDLVYVPTEKQIQNGIFTIDREHIYIVNDFNDSTIYFRPVNFEKAIAEGEVDLRFDKDKMRNIGSYSHKTATFDGVLIKTICVPLVIDRLGNVSLKKF
;
A
#
# COMPACT_ATOMS: atom_id res chain seq x y z
N ILE A 1 -2.18 13.09 19.87
CA ILE A 1 -3.28 12.13 19.59
C ILE A 1 -4.33 12.89 18.79
N ASP A 2 -4.34 12.73 17.47
CA ASP A 2 -5.30 13.41 16.61
C ASP A 2 -6.66 12.71 16.69
N ILE A 3 -7.71 13.48 16.99
CA ILE A 3 -9.10 13.00 17.14
C ILE A 3 -9.92 13.57 15.98
N TYR A 4 -10.62 12.70 15.26
CA TYR A 4 -11.39 13.01 14.05
C TYR A 4 -12.91 12.95 14.34
N TYR A 5 -13.71 13.81 13.71
CA TYR A 5 -15.19 13.89 13.84
C TYR A 5 -15.87 13.85 12.44
N PHE A 6 -17.13 13.38 12.35
CA PHE A 6 -17.84 13.08 11.07
C PHE A 6 -19.11 13.90 10.82
N THR A 7 -19.44 14.05 9.52
CA THR A 7 -20.78 14.35 8.99
C THR A 7 -21.10 13.52 7.72
N LYS A 8 -22.22 12.78 7.81
CA LYS A 8 -23.12 12.14 6.81
C LYS A 8 -22.62 11.33 5.59
N GLU A 9 -22.97 10.05 5.68
CA GLU A 9 -23.23 8.97 4.70
C GLU A 9 -23.45 9.33 3.22
N LYS A 10 -22.45 9.01 2.41
CA LYS A 10 -22.58 8.25 1.13
C LYS A 10 -21.21 7.73 0.66
N ASN A 11 -20.14 8.46 1.02
CA ASN A 11 -18.74 8.04 0.94
C ASN A 11 -18.13 8.13 2.35
N ARG A 12 -17.30 7.16 2.76
CA ARG A 12 -16.57 7.23 4.04
C ARG A 12 -15.48 8.30 3.96
N CYS A 13 -15.86 9.54 4.22
CA CYS A 13 -14.97 10.69 4.26
C CYS A 13 -14.51 10.95 5.71
N PHE A 14 -13.21 11.17 5.90
CA PHE A 14 -12.56 11.43 7.17
C PHE A 14 -11.93 12.81 7.12
N ALA A 15 -12.21 13.63 8.13
CA ALA A 15 -11.68 14.98 8.16
C ALA A 15 -10.34 15.00 8.93
N THR A 16 -9.21 15.23 8.25
CA THR A 16 -7.88 15.24 8.87
C THR A 16 -7.26 16.63 8.87
N ARG A 17 -6.46 16.97 9.89
CA ARG A 17 -5.85 18.32 10.01
C ARG A 17 -4.44 18.32 9.44
N LYS A 18 -4.24 19.02 8.33
CA LYS A 18 -2.96 19.10 7.61
C LYS A 18 -2.44 20.53 7.60
N ASP A 19 -1.15 20.67 7.40
CA ASP A 19 -0.55 21.98 7.15
C ASP A 19 -1.02 22.51 5.81
N LEU A 20 -1.33 23.80 5.76
CA LEU A 20 -1.91 24.43 4.56
C LEU A 20 -0.98 24.22 3.35
N ILE A 21 0.32 24.41 3.53
CA ILE A 21 1.34 24.23 2.48
C ILE A 21 1.29 22.82 1.90
N THR A 22 1.19 21.78 2.75
CA THR A 22 1.10 20.38 2.29
C THR A 22 -0.17 20.10 1.49
N VAL A 23 -1.28 20.76 1.81
CA VAL A 23 -2.53 20.62 1.04
C VAL A 23 -2.42 21.31 -0.31
N LEU A 24 -1.73 22.46 -0.34
CA LEU A 24 -1.60 23.29 -1.54
C LEU A 24 -0.46 22.82 -2.47
N SER A 25 0.41 21.90 -2.06
CA SER A 25 1.55 21.44 -2.87
C SER A 25 1.14 20.79 -4.19
N ASP A 26 -0.07 20.23 -4.26
CA ASP A 26 -0.59 19.54 -5.45
C ASP A 26 -1.22 20.48 -6.49
N PHE A 27 -1.25 21.79 -6.22
CA PHE A 27 -1.76 22.79 -7.15
C PHE A 27 -0.98 22.77 -8.46
N LYS A 28 -1.71 23.00 -9.55
CA LYS A 28 -1.12 23.19 -10.87
C LYS A 28 -1.05 24.66 -11.17
N ASN A 29 0.10 25.11 -11.69
CA ASN A 29 0.25 26.48 -12.14
C ASN A 29 -0.49 26.64 -13.47
N ILE A 30 -1.58 27.40 -13.46
CA ILE A 30 -2.42 27.65 -14.63
C ILE A 30 -1.64 28.39 -15.73
N VAL A 31 -0.67 29.24 -15.35
CA VAL A 31 0.19 29.99 -16.28
C VAL A 31 1.08 29.06 -17.12
N LYS A 32 1.33 27.82 -16.65
CA LYS A 32 2.12 26.81 -17.38
C LYS A 32 1.30 25.95 -18.36
N ALA A 33 -0.01 26.17 -18.46
CA ALA A 33 -0.84 25.43 -19.41
C ALA A 33 -0.47 25.80 -20.85
N LYS A 34 -0.34 24.79 -21.71
CA LYS A 34 0.04 24.95 -23.13
C LYS A 34 -1.15 25.32 -24.02
N ASN A 35 -2.36 25.01 -23.57
CA ASN A 35 -3.60 25.26 -24.31
C ASN A 35 -4.79 25.45 -23.35
N GLU A 36 -5.92 25.87 -23.90
CA GLU A 36 -7.13 26.21 -23.15
C GLU A 36 -7.79 24.98 -22.47
N GLU A 37 -7.64 23.79 -23.04
CA GLU A 37 -8.15 22.55 -22.44
C GLU A 37 -7.35 22.15 -21.19
N GLU A 38 -6.02 22.24 -21.24
CA GLU A 38 -5.14 22.00 -20.10
C GLU A 38 -5.38 23.03 -19.01
N LYS A 39 -5.62 24.29 -19.39
CA LYS A 39 -5.99 25.37 -18.48
C LYS A 39 -7.26 25.02 -17.68
N LYS A 40 -8.34 24.63 -18.37
CA LYS A 40 -9.59 24.16 -17.74
C LYS A 40 -9.38 22.96 -16.83
N LYS A 41 -8.52 22.01 -17.23
CA LYS A 41 -8.16 20.85 -16.41
C LYS A 41 -7.44 21.27 -15.12
N PHE A 42 -6.52 22.23 -15.18
CA PHE A 42 -5.80 22.74 -14.02
C PHE A 42 -6.73 23.51 -13.08
N GLU A 43 -7.60 24.37 -13.61
CA GLU A 43 -8.63 25.07 -12.83
C GLU A 43 -9.53 24.10 -12.07
N LYS A 44 -10.04 23.08 -12.76
CA LYS A 44 -10.87 22.03 -12.14
C LYS A 44 -10.13 21.32 -11.01
N LYS A 45 -8.85 21.00 -11.21
CA LYS A 45 -8.01 20.33 -10.19
C LYS A 45 -7.76 21.24 -8.99
N ASN A 46 -7.36 22.49 -9.20
CA ASN A 46 -7.10 23.45 -8.14
C ASN A 46 -8.36 23.73 -7.31
N ARG A 47 -9.51 23.86 -7.98
CA ARG A 47 -10.80 24.01 -7.31
C ARG A 47 -11.13 22.82 -6.42
N ALA A 48 -10.95 21.59 -6.93
CA ALA A 48 -11.17 20.38 -6.14
C ALA A 48 -10.26 20.29 -4.90
N ILE A 49 -9.03 20.80 -4.97
CA ILE A 49 -8.14 20.86 -3.79
C ILE A 49 -8.71 21.81 -2.73
N ILE A 50 -9.17 23.01 -3.10
CA ILE A 50 -9.77 23.95 -2.15
C ILE A 50 -11.06 23.38 -1.58
N GLU A 51 -11.94 22.84 -2.42
CA GLU A 51 -13.21 22.24 -2.00
C GLU A 51 -13.04 21.02 -1.08
N SER A 52 -11.86 20.37 -1.11
CA SER A 52 -11.54 19.30 -0.16
C SER A 52 -11.39 19.80 1.29
N ILE A 53 -11.12 21.10 1.50
CA ILE A 53 -11.04 21.70 2.83
C ILE A 53 -12.44 21.79 3.43
N THR A 54 -12.62 21.39 4.68
CA THR A 54 -13.96 21.29 5.28
C THR A 54 -14.60 22.64 5.59
N ASP A 55 -13.78 23.66 5.84
CA ASP A 55 -14.23 24.98 6.29
C ASP A 55 -14.51 25.89 5.09
N GLU A 56 -15.80 26.19 4.86
CA GLU A 56 -16.24 27.04 3.75
C GLU A 56 -15.70 28.48 3.80
N SER A 57 -15.43 29.01 4.99
CA SER A 57 -14.85 30.35 5.12
C SER A 57 -13.41 30.36 4.64
N ILE A 58 -12.65 29.31 4.98
CA ILE A 58 -11.29 29.11 4.50
C ILE A 58 -11.29 28.88 2.97
N GLN A 59 -12.23 28.10 2.44
CA GLN A 59 -12.37 27.93 0.99
C GLN A 59 -12.53 29.27 0.26
N LYS A 60 -13.43 30.13 0.77
CA LYS A 60 -13.68 31.46 0.19
C LYS A 60 -12.43 32.35 0.23
N ILE A 61 -11.73 32.36 1.36
CA ILE A 61 -10.48 33.12 1.52
C ILE A 61 -9.43 32.66 0.51
N LEU A 62 -9.23 31.34 0.36
CA LEU A 62 -8.25 30.79 -0.59
C LEU A 62 -8.60 31.10 -2.04
N MET A 63 -9.88 31.02 -2.41
CA MET A 63 -10.35 31.39 -3.75
C MET A 63 -10.15 32.88 -4.05
N ALA A 64 -10.50 33.75 -3.09
CA ALA A 64 -10.33 35.19 -3.23
C ALA A 64 -8.85 35.57 -3.36
N HIS A 65 -7.98 34.93 -2.56
CA HIS A 65 -6.54 35.17 -2.63
C HIS A 65 -5.94 34.70 -3.96
N LEU A 66 -6.35 33.55 -4.45
CA LEU A 66 -5.91 33.04 -5.75
C LEU A 66 -6.33 33.99 -6.90
N ALA A 67 -7.56 34.50 -6.86
CA ALA A 67 -8.06 35.46 -7.84
C ALA A 67 -7.30 36.78 -7.81
N ALA A 68 -6.95 37.28 -6.61
CA ALA A 68 -6.15 38.50 -6.44
C ALA A 68 -4.72 38.37 -7.01
N ASN A 69 -4.22 37.14 -7.14
CA ASN A 69 -2.89 36.81 -7.67
C ASN A 69 -2.94 36.32 -9.12
N ASN A 70 -3.87 36.84 -9.94
CA ASN A 70 -4.01 36.48 -11.35
C ASN A 70 -4.20 34.97 -11.61
N ASN A 71 -4.71 34.24 -10.62
CA ASN A 71 -4.82 32.77 -10.63
C ASN A 71 -3.47 32.02 -10.75
N ASP A 72 -2.34 32.68 -10.46
CA ASP A 72 -1.06 32.00 -10.33
C ASP A 72 -0.92 31.40 -8.93
N SER A 73 -1.10 30.08 -8.84
CA SER A 73 -1.03 29.35 -7.59
C SER A 73 0.37 29.26 -6.99
N GLN A 74 1.44 29.39 -7.80
CA GLN A 74 2.81 29.36 -7.27
C GLN A 74 3.15 30.66 -6.55
N VAL A 75 2.61 31.78 -7.04
CA VAL A 75 2.75 33.09 -6.37
C VAL A 75 1.83 33.14 -5.15
N ALA A 76 0.52 32.88 -5.34
CA ALA A 76 -0.49 32.98 -4.29
C ALA A 76 -0.18 32.09 -3.07
N PHE A 77 0.38 30.89 -3.30
CA PHE A 77 0.61 29.90 -2.23
C PHE A 77 2.09 29.61 -1.97
N SER A 78 2.97 30.55 -2.35
CA SER A 78 4.32 30.65 -1.82
C SER A 78 4.29 30.94 -0.31
N ALA A 79 5.45 30.85 0.36
CA ALA A 79 5.55 31.22 1.77
C ALA A 79 5.13 32.68 1.99
N GLU A 80 5.62 33.58 1.12
CA GLU A 80 5.31 35.00 1.12
C GLU A 80 3.83 35.27 0.79
N GLY A 81 3.27 34.54 -0.19
CA GLY A 81 1.86 34.65 -0.59
C GLY A 81 0.91 34.24 0.55
N ILE A 82 1.22 33.15 1.27
CA ILE A 82 0.44 32.72 2.43
C ILE A 82 0.54 33.75 3.58
N ASP A 83 1.70 34.35 3.80
CA ASP A 83 1.87 35.41 4.81
C ASP A 83 1.11 36.68 4.42
N GLU A 84 1.11 37.05 3.14
CA GLU A 84 0.28 38.14 2.62
C GLU A 84 -1.21 37.85 2.77
N MET A 85 -1.66 36.65 2.40
CA MET A 85 -3.03 36.19 2.59
C MET A 85 -3.48 36.34 4.04
N ASN A 86 -2.64 35.89 4.98
CA ASN A 86 -2.94 35.94 6.40
C ASN A 86 -2.98 37.38 6.96
N ARG A 87 -2.16 38.29 6.42
CA ARG A 87 -2.24 39.73 6.73
C ARG A 87 -3.53 40.37 6.23
N ASN A 88 -4.02 39.93 5.06
CA ASN A 88 -5.19 40.50 4.39
C ASN A 88 -6.49 39.69 4.60
N ILE A 89 -6.50 38.77 5.57
CA ILE A 89 -7.54 37.74 5.69
C ILE A 89 -8.95 38.31 5.90
N VAL A 90 -9.07 39.46 6.56
CA VAL A 90 -10.35 40.13 6.80
C VAL A 90 -10.96 40.62 5.49
N CYS A 91 -10.15 41.23 4.62
CA CYS A 91 -10.57 41.68 3.30
C CYS A 91 -10.98 40.49 2.43
N LEU A 92 -10.19 39.41 2.48
CA LEU A 92 -10.45 38.17 1.74
C LEU A 92 -11.67 37.39 2.26
N ASN A 93 -12.17 37.73 3.44
CA ASN A 93 -13.33 37.10 4.08
C ASN A 93 -14.53 38.06 4.18
N ASN A 94 -14.71 38.96 3.20
CA ASN A 94 -15.83 39.91 3.14
C ASN A 94 -15.97 40.77 4.42
N GLY A 95 -14.85 41.24 4.97
CA GLY A 95 -14.83 42.05 6.18
C GLY A 95 -15.00 41.27 7.48
N LYS A 96 -15.19 39.94 7.43
CA LYS A 96 -15.33 39.10 8.63
C LYS A 96 -13.98 38.70 9.19
N PHE A 97 -13.79 38.90 10.49
CA PHE A 97 -12.57 38.49 11.18
C PHE A 97 -12.32 36.98 11.07
N HIS A 98 -11.07 36.60 10.82
CA HIS A 98 -10.60 35.22 10.86
C HIS A 98 -9.15 35.20 11.37
N LYS A 99 -8.75 34.13 12.07
CA LYS A 99 -7.36 33.96 12.54
C LYS A 99 -6.44 33.54 11.37
N PRO A 100 -5.12 33.81 11.44
CA PRO A 100 -4.19 33.29 10.43
C PRO A 100 -4.34 31.78 10.19
N ILE A 101 -4.44 31.39 8.93
CA ILE A 101 -4.61 30.01 8.49
C ILE A 101 -3.24 29.40 8.25
N LYS A 102 -2.83 28.51 9.15
CA LYS A 102 -1.61 27.70 9.03
C LYS A 102 -1.90 26.23 8.75
N ARG A 103 -3.02 25.74 9.28
CA ARG A 103 -3.47 24.34 9.17
C ARG A 103 -4.95 24.31 8.83
N VAL A 104 -5.31 23.44 7.90
CA VAL A 104 -6.69 23.26 7.44
C VAL A 104 -7.15 21.83 7.71
N ARG A 105 -8.46 21.65 7.82
CA ARG A 105 -9.07 20.33 7.90
C ARG A 105 -9.51 19.93 6.50
N VAL A 106 -9.15 18.73 6.05
CA VAL A 106 -9.42 18.24 4.69
C VAL A 106 -10.21 16.94 4.75
N TYR A 107 -11.20 16.78 3.88
CA TYR A 107 -11.89 15.52 3.67
C TYR A 107 -11.02 14.54 2.88
N GLU A 108 -10.77 13.38 3.46
CA GLU A 108 -10.13 12.25 2.82
C GLU A 108 -11.11 11.10 2.71
N GLN A 109 -11.35 10.62 1.50
CA GLN A 109 -12.07 9.37 1.33
C GLN A 109 -11.12 8.21 1.62
N SER A 110 -11.50 7.31 2.53
CA SER A 110 -10.71 6.11 2.81
C SER A 110 -11.62 4.91 3.08
N GLU A 111 -11.48 3.87 2.28
CA GLU A 111 -12.12 2.57 2.57
C GLU A 111 -11.27 1.73 3.55
N ILE A 112 -10.03 2.16 3.79
CA ILE A 112 -9.01 1.42 4.53
C ILE A 112 -9.10 1.71 6.03
N LYS A 113 -9.57 2.90 6.43
CA LYS A 113 -9.76 3.28 7.84
C LYS A 113 -10.79 2.38 8.53
N PHE A 114 -10.47 1.90 9.73
CA PHE A 114 -11.38 1.10 10.58
C PHE A 114 -11.40 1.61 12.02
N SER A 115 -12.52 1.40 12.71
CA SER A 115 -12.70 1.91 14.08
C SER A 115 -11.82 1.15 15.07
N VAL A 116 -11.29 1.87 16.06
CA VAL A 116 -10.44 1.31 17.12
C VAL A 116 -11.25 0.41 18.06
N GLY A 117 -12.55 0.68 18.23
CA GLY A 117 -13.45 -0.13 19.02
C GLY A 117 -14.91 0.01 18.59
N GLN A 118 -15.81 -0.60 19.37
CA GLN A 118 -17.25 -0.56 19.13
C GLN A 118 -18.01 0.30 20.16
N ASN A 119 -17.41 0.59 21.32
CA ASN A 119 -18.08 1.26 22.43
C ASN A 119 -17.52 2.66 22.70
N GLY A 120 -18.41 3.60 23.05
CA GLY A 120 -18.09 4.97 23.44
C GLY A 120 -17.24 5.70 22.40
N SER A 121 -16.30 6.53 22.85
CA SER A 121 -15.44 7.31 21.96
C SER A 121 -14.54 6.47 21.04
N LYS A 122 -14.33 5.18 21.33
CA LYS A 122 -13.51 4.28 20.49
C LYS A 122 -14.23 3.90 19.18
N ALA A 123 -15.56 3.94 19.16
CA ALA A 123 -16.35 3.73 17.95
C ALA A 123 -16.10 4.81 16.89
N TYR A 124 -15.77 6.02 17.35
CA TYR A 124 -15.56 7.20 16.50
C TYR A 124 -14.08 7.51 16.23
N LYS A 125 -13.15 6.71 16.77
CA LYS A 125 -11.72 6.80 16.49
C LYS A 125 -11.35 5.77 15.45
N PHE A 126 -10.60 6.19 14.45
CA PHE A 126 -10.24 5.35 13.31
C PHE A 126 -8.73 5.33 13.12
N VAL A 127 -8.27 4.21 12.59
CA VAL A 127 -6.87 3.98 12.22
C VAL A 127 -6.83 3.43 10.80
N GLU A 128 -5.76 3.74 10.08
CA GLU A 128 -5.38 3.07 8.84
C GLU A 128 -3.94 2.60 8.98
N ALA A 129 -3.57 1.59 8.20
CA ALA A 129 -2.15 1.29 8.00
C ALA A 129 -1.55 2.39 7.12
N ASP A 130 -0.27 2.69 7.31
CA ASP A 130 0.44 3.61 6.44
C ASP A 130 0.38 3.13 4.98
N LYS A 131 0.27 4.08 4.05
CA LYS A 131 0.17 3.75 2.62
C LYS A 131 1.38 2.92 2.18
N GLY A 132 1.11 1.83 1.45
CA GLY A 132 2.13 0.88 1.00
C GLY A 132 2.49 -0.20 2.02
N THR A 133 1.84 -0.24 3.19
CA THR A 133 2.05 -1.31 4.17
C THR A 133 1.31 -2.57 3.75
N ASN A 134 2.03 -3.53 3.16
CA ASN A 134 1.52 -4.85 2.81
C ASN A 134 1.99 -5.89 3.84
N LEU A 135 1.06 -6.44 4.62
CA LEU A 135 1.39 -7.33 5.74
C LEU A 135 1.15 -8.81 5.46
N PHE A 136 0.22 -9.12 4.56
CA PHE A 136 -0.18 -10.49 4.29
C PHE A 136 -0.23 -10.74 2.79
N PHE A 137 0.53 -11.73 2.33
CA PHE A 137 0.59 -12.21 0.97
C PHE A 137 -0.06 -13.60 0.90
N VAL A 138 -1.19 -13.68 0.22
CA VAL A 138 -1.99 -14.89 0.08
C VAL A 138 -1.50 -15.68 -1.11
N VAL A 139 -1.18 -16.95 -0.89
CA VAL A 139 -0.84 -17.91 -1.93
C VAL A 139 -1.97 -18.93 -2.04
N CYS A 140 -2.67 -18.90 -3.16
CA CYS A 140 -3.71 -19.86 -3.50
C CYS A 140 -3.25 -20.79 -4.62
N GLN A 141 -3.94 -21.90 -4.80
CA GLN A 141 -3.74 -22.83 -5.91
C GLN A 141 -5.08 -23.20 -6.53
N LYS A 142 -5.08 -23.32 -7.85
CA LYS A 142 -6.19 -23.85 -8.62
C LYS A 142 -5.70 -24.93 -9.56
N GLU A 143 -6.59 -25.81 -9.95
CA GLU A 143 -6.34 -26.83 -10.97
C GLU A 143 -6.81 -26.28 -12.32
N VAL A 144 -5.90 -26.27 -13.29
CA VAL A 144 -6.16 -25.76 -14.64
C VAL A 144 -5.91 -26.90 -15.62
N TYR A 145 -6.93 -27.22 -16.40
CA TYR A 145 -6.77 -28.17 -17.50
C TYR A 145 -5.96 -27.52 -18.63
N ASP A 146 -4.78 -28.07 -18.91
CA ASP A 146 -3.96 -27.65 -20.03
C ASP A 146 -4.44 -28.36 -21.30
N LYS A 147 -5.05 -27.59 -22.21
CA LYS A 147 -5.61 -28.13 -23.47
C LYS A 147 -4.53 -28.69 -24.40
N GLU A 148 -3.29 -28.23 -24.30
CA GLU A 148 -2.20 -28.66 -25.18
C GLU A 148 -1.55 -29.97 -24.69
N SER A 149 -1.37 -30.12 -23.38
CA SER A 149 -0.80 -31.35 -22.80
C SER A 149 -1.84 -32.39 -22.40
N GLY A 150 -3.12 -32.01 -22.30
CA GLY A 150 -4.20 -32.89 -21.85
C GLY A 150 -4.13 -33.26 -20.36
N VAL A 151 -3.32 -32.53 -19.57
CA VAL A 151 -3.05 -32.82 -18.17
C VAL A 151 -3.50 -31.67 -17.28
N GLU A 152 -4.05 -31.99 -16.11
CA GLU A 152 -4.36 -30.99 -15.08
C GLU A 152 -3.07 -30.46 -14.45
N LYS A 153 -2.88 -29.14 -14.53
CA LYS A 153 -1.75 -28.43 -13.93
C LYS A 153 -2.21 -27.63 -12.72
N LYS A 154 -1.45 -27.74 -11.64
CA LYS A 154 -1.64 -26.93 -10.44
C LYS A 154 -0.97 -25.57 -10.64
N VAL A 155 -1.77 -24.50 -10.64
CA VAL A 155 -1.30 -23.13 -10.86
C VAL A 155 -1.55 -22.30 -9.60
N ARG A 156 -0.52 -21.62 -9.11
CA ARG A 156 -0.64 -20.71 -7.96
C ARG A 156 -1.15 -19.33 -8.38
N GLU A 157 -2.05 -18.78 -7.58
CA GLU A 157 -2.55 -17.40 -7.67
C GLU A 157 -2.11 -16.61 -6.44
N PHE A 158 -1.87 -15.31 -6.61
CA PHE A 158 -1.23 -14.47 -5.60
C PHE A 158 -2.01 -13.18 -5.41
N THR A 159 -2.20 -12.77 -4.16
CA THR A 159 -2.80 -11.48 -3.84
C THR A 159 -2.38 -10.99 -2.46
N THR A 160 -2.31 -9.68 -2.28
CA THR A 160 -2.12 -9.04 -0.98
C THR A 160 -3.46 -8.75 -0.32
N ILE A 161 -3.52 -8.91 1.00
CA ILE A 161 -4.69 -8.49 1.79
C ILE A 161 -4.30 -7.48 2.87
N PRO A 162 -5.13 -6.45 3.10
CA PRO A 162 -4.87 -5.46 4.12
C PRO A 162 -5.16 -6.03 5.52
N LEU A 163 -4.43 -5.53 6.53
CA LEU A 163 -4.58 -5.93 7.93
C LEU A 163 -6.02 -5.90 8.44
N ARG A 164 -6.79 -4.90 8.02
CA ARG A 164 -8.21 -4.75 8.37
C ARG A 164 -9.02 -6.01 8.05
N MET A 165 -8.75 -6.66 6.92
CA MET A 165 -9.49 -7.87 6.53
C MET A 165 -9.17 -9.05 7.44
N VAL A 166 -7.90 -9.22 7.81
CA VAL A 166 -7.47 -10.27 8.75
C VAL A 166 -8.10 -10.06 10.12
N ILE A 167 -8.10 -8.82 10.62
CA ILE A 167 -8.76 -8.46 11.89
C ILE A 167 -10.26 -8.74 11.85
N ASN A 168 -10.94 -8.39 10.75
CA ASN A 168 -12.37 -8.66 10.61
C ASN A 168 -12.66 -10.16 10.61
N CYS A 169 -11.85 -10.96 9.91
CA CYS A 169 -11.98 -12.41 9.93
C CYS A 169 -11.79 -12.97 11.36
N GLN A 170 -10.75 -12.52 12.07
CA GLN A 170 -10.50 -12.90 13.46
C GLN A 170 -11.67 -12.55 14.38
N LYS A 171 -12.28 -11.36 14.22
CA LYS A 171 -13.45 -10.94 14.99
C LYS A 171 -14.69 -11.77 14.68
N ASN A 172 -14.92 -12.09 13.41
CA ASN A 172 -16.11 -12.82 12.98
C ASN A 172 -16.10 -14.30 13.41
N TYR A 173 -14.92 -14.93 13.42
CA TYR A 173 -14.80 -16.38 13.63
C TYR A 173 -14.05 -16.76 14.92
N GLY A 174 -13.57 -15.78 15.69
CA GLY A 174 -12.88 -16.01 16.95
C GLY A 174 -11.67 -16.93 16.79
N LYS A 175 -11.54 -17.94 17.65
CA LYS A 175 -10.43 -18.92 17.60
C LYS A 175 -10.39 -19.76 16.31
N ASN A 176 -11.52 -19.88 15.60
CA ASN A 176 -11.64 -20.70 14.40
C ASN A 176 -11.34 -19.93 13.10
N TRP A 177 -10.86 -18.68 13.21
CA TRP A 177 -10.66 -17.82 12.05
C TRP A 177 -9.72 -18.41 11.00
N GLN A 178 -8.71 -19.19 11.40
CA GLN A 178 -7.76 -19.81 10.48
C GLN A 178 -8.47 -20.82 9.56
N TRP A 179 -9.32 -21.69 10.12
CA TRP A 179 -10.12 -22.67 9.39
C TRP A 179 -11.17 -22.02 8.47
N GLN A 180 -11.67 -20.85 8.86
CA GLN A 180 -12.68 -20.11 8.10
C GLN A 180 -12.07 -19.09 7.13
N PHE A 181 -10.73 -18.97 7.09
CA PHE A 181 -10.06 -17.89 6.38
C PHE A 181 -10.28 -17.98 4.87
N GLU A 182 -10.15 -19.16 4.27
CA GLU A 182 -10.44 -19.36 2.85
C GLU A 182 -11.90 -19.01 2.52
N THR A 183 -12.86 -19.50 3.32
CA THR A 183 -14.28 -19.21 3.14
C THR A 183 -14.57 -17.71 3.23
N PHE A 184 -13.90 -17.01 4.16
CA PHE A 184 -13.99 -15.57 4.29
C PHE A 184 -13.44 -14.85 3.06
N LEU A 185 -12.24 -15.21 2.58
CA LEU A 185 -11.63 -14.62 1.39
C LEU A 185 -12.49 -14.81 0.13
N LYS A 186 -13.12 -15.98 0.00
CA LYS A 186 -14.09 -16.30 -1.07
C LYS A 186 -15.34 -15.44 -0.99
N LYS A 187 -15.92 -15.29 0.21
CA LYS A 187 -17.10 -14.46 0.43
C LYS A 187 -16.85 -12.99 0.11
N GLU A 188 -15.67 -12.49 0.47
CA GLU A 188 -15.23 -11.12 0.19
C GLU A 188 -14.70 -10.94 -1.26
N LYS A 189 -14.78 -11.98 -2.11
CA LYS A 189 -14.34 -11.97 -3.51
C LYS A 189 -12.87 -11.58 -3.72
N ILE A 190 -12.02 -11.88 -2.74
CA ILE A 190 -10.57 -11.65 -2.83
C ILE A 190 -9.88 -12.76 -3.61
N ILE A 191 -10.32 -14.00 -3.39
CA ILE A 191 -9.87 -15.18 -4.12
C ILE A 191 -11.06 -15.78 -4.85
N LYS A 192 -10.78 -16.54 -5.92
CA LYS A 192 -11.82 -17.19 -6.72
C LYS A 192 -12.37 -18.42 -6.01
N GLN A 193 -13.57 -18.83 -6.40
CA GLN A 193 -14.29 -19.94 -5.76
C GLN A 193 -13.67 -21.31 -6.02
N ASP A 194 -13.03 -21.47 -7.18
CA ASP A 194 -12.26 -22.63 -7.62
C ASP A 194 -10.81 -22.64 -7.09
N SER A 195 -10.40 -21.59 -6.38
CA SER A 195 -9.06 -21.50 -5.80
C SER A 195 -9.05 -21.93 -4.34
N HIS A 196 -8.00 -22.64 -3.94
CA HIS A 196 -7.79 -23.11 -2.58
C HIS A 196 -6.62 -22.38 -1.93
N LEU A 197 -6.77 -21.99 -0.67
CA LEU A 197 -5.71 -21.33 0.07
C LEU A 197 -4.61 -22.35 0.39
N LEU A 198 -3.38 -22.09 -0.03
CA LEU A 198 -2.24 -22.91 0.37
C LEU A 198 -1.64 -22.40 1.68
N PHE A 199 -1.27 -21.11 1.71
CA PHE A 199 -0.69 -20.47 2.88
C PHE A 199 -0.67 -18.95 2.74
N VAL A 200 -0.37 -18.27 3.84
CA VAL A 200 -0.17 -16.82 3.90
C VAL A 200 1.27 -16.54 4.35
N LEU A 201 1.93 -15.60 3.69
CA LEU A 201 3.27 -15.12 4.01
C LEU A 201 3.21 -13.67 4.53
N SER A 202 4.07 -13.35 5.48
CA SER A 202 4.32 -11.99 5.98
C SER A 202 5.80 -11.65 5.82
N PRO A 203 6.18 -10.36 5.87
CA PRO A 203 7.59 -9.99 5.92
C PRO A 203 8.32 -10.73 7.05
N ASN A 204 9.54 -11.17 6.75
CA ASN A 204 10.39 -12.03 7.58
C ASN A 204 9.97 -13.50 7.73
N ASP A 205 8.88 -13.96 7.11
CA ASP A 205 8.58 -15.39 7.06
C ASP A 205 9.67 -16.14 6.25
N LEU A 206 10.03 -17.33 6.72
CA LEU A 206 10.97 -18.23 6.06
C LEU A 206 10.23 -19.13 5.07
N VAL A 207 10.80 -19.29 3.89
CA VAL A 207 10.33 -20.22 2.86
C VAL A 207 11.48 -21.08 2.36
N TYR A 208 11.18 -22.33 2.03
CA TYR A 208 12.10 -23.26 1.41
C TYR A 208 11.76 -23.43 -0.06
N VAL A 209 12.78 -23.48 -0.91
CA VAL A 209 12.65 -23.72 -2.34
C VAL A 209 13.14 -25.14 -2.67
N PRO A 210 12.21 -26.09 -2.91
CA PRO A 210 12.60 -27.47 -3.19
C PRO A 210 13.27 -27.60 -4.57
N THR A 211 14.23 -28.51 -4.66
CA THR A 211 14.80 -28.96 -5.93
C THR A 211 13.79 -29.77 -6.74
N GLU A 212 14.01 -29.95 -8.04
CA GLU A 212 13.16 -30.80 -8.89
C GLU A 212 13.01 -32.22 -8.33
N LYS A 213 14.10 -32.80 -7.80
CA LYS A 213 14.09 -34.12 -7.15
C LYS A 213 13.19 -34.15 -5.91
N GLN A 214 13.20 -33.08 -5.10
CA GLN A 214 12.35 -32.98 -3.91
C GLN A 214 10.89 -32.66 -4.27
N ILE A 215 10.64 -31.97 -5.38
CA ILE A 215 9.28 -31.77 -5.90
C ILE A 215 8.66 -33.12 -6.29
N GLN A 216 9.44 -34.01 -6.91
CA GLN A 216 8.98 -35.33 -7.33
C GLN A 216 8.87 -36.34 -6.18
N ASN A 217 9.88 -36.39 -5.31
CA ASN A 217 10.00 -37.44 -4.28
C ASN A 217 9.54 -37.00 -2.89
N GLY A 218 9.30 -35.71 -2.67
CA GLY A 218 9.04 -35.10 -1.37
C GLY A 218 10.30 -34.48 -0.73
N ILE A 219 10.06 -33.61 0.25
CA ILE A 219 11.11 -32.91 1.00
C ILE A 219 11.43 -33.71 2.26
N PHE A 220 12.54 -34.44 2.25
CA PHE A 220 13.03 -35.21 3.40
C PHE A 220 14.08 -34.46 4.22
N THR A 221 14.85 -33.61 3.56
CA THR A 221 15.91 -32.80 4.16
C THR A 221 15.76 -31.35 3.72
N ILE A 222 16.06 -30.41 4.64
CA ILE A 222 16.03 -28.97 4.37
C ILE A 222 17.47 -28.50 4.24
N ASP A 223 17.82 -28.06 3.04
CA ASP A 223 19.09 -27.40 2.77
C ASP A 223 18.99 -25.91 3.10
N ARG A 224 19.93 -25.38 3.89
CA ARG A 224 19.94 -23.97 4.30
C ARG A 224 20.20 -23.03 3.14
N GLU A 225 20.90 -23.47 2.08
CA GLU A 225 21.17 -22.65 0.90
C GLU A 225 19.91 -22.34 0.08
N HIS A 226 18.86 -23.16 0.26
CA HIS A 226 17.58 -23.04 -0.42
C HIS A 226 16.51 -22.38 0.47
N ILE A 227 16.92 -21.75 1.57
CA ILE A 227 16.03 -21.00 2.46
C ILE A 227 16.09 -19.51 2.13
N TYR A 228 14.91 -18.94 1.97
CA TYR A 228 14.70 -17.53 1.68
C TYR A 228 13.79 -16.91 2.72
N ILE A 229 14.00 -15.62 2.98
CA ILE A 229 13.20 -14.76 3.83
C ILE A 229 12.37 -13.85 2.94
N VAL A 230 11.08 -13.71 3.24
CA VAL A 230 10.20 -12.73 2.61
C VAL A 230 10.65 -11.32 3.01
N ASN A 231 10.99 -10.48 2.03
CA ASN A 231 11.41 -9.11 2.27
C ASN A 231 10.18 -8.18 2.31
N ASP A 232 9.55 -8.00 1.16
CA ASP A 232 8.37 -7.18 0.93
C ASP A 232 7.58 -7.70 -0.27
N PHE A 233 6.40 -7.13 -0.51
CA PHE A 233 5.54 -7.52 -1.62
C PHE A 233 4.55 -6.41 -1.98
N ASN A 234 4.09 -6.43 -3.22
CA ASN A 234 3.03 -5.58 -3.71
C ASN A 234 2.13 -6.34 -4.70
N ASP A 235 0.82 -6.26 -4.48
CA ASP A 235 -0.22 -6.91 -5.27
C ASP A 235 0.01 -8.43 -5.47
N SER A 236 0.65 -8.82 -6.57
CA SER A 236 0.95 -10.21 -6.93
C SER A 236 2.45 -10.54 -6.95
N THR A 237 3.29 -9.54 -6.69
CA THR A 237 4.75 -9.66 -6.70
C THR A 237 5.26 -9.71 -5.28
N ILE A 238 6.15 -10.65 -5.01
CA ILE A 238 6.78 -10.85 -3.71
C ILE A 238 8.28 -10.98 -3.90
N TYR A 239 9.02 -10.34 -3.01
CA TYR A 239 10.45 -10.27 -3.04
C TYR A 239 11.04 -11.04 -1.86
N PHE A 240 12.16 -11.69 -2.13
CA PHE A 240 12.84 -12.56 -1.18
C PHE A 240 14.32 -12.21 -1.10
N ARG A 241 14.91 -12.57 0.03
CA ARG A 241 16.37 -12.59 0.24
C ARG A 241 16.77 -13.93 0.85
N PRO A 242 17.85 -14.58 0.41
CA PRO A 242 18.44 -15.73 1.11
C PRO A 242 18.72 -15.49 2.58
N VAL A 243 18.58 -16.55 3.36
CA VAL A 243 18.69 -16.51 4.83
C VAL A 243 20.08 -16.09 5.32
N ASN A 244 21.12 -16.38 4.55
CA ASN A 244 22.50 -16.05 4.85
C ASN A 244 22.90 -14.64 4.38
N PHE A 245 21.93 -13.81 3.99
CA PHE A 245 22.17 -12.47 3.47
C PHE A 245 21.24 -11.42 4.12
N GLU A 246 21.84 -10.40 4.73
CA GLU A 246 21.12 -9.32 5.41
C GLU A 246 20.90 -8.11 4.48
N LYS A 247 21.97 -7.42 4.12
CA LYS A 247 21.94 -6.18 3.36
C LYS A 247 23.18 -6.08 2.47
N ALA A 248 22.97 -5.63 1.24
CA ALA A 248 24.07 -5.35 0.32
C ALA A 248 24.80 -4.08 0.74
N ILE A 249 26.13 -4.11 0.69
CA ILE A 249 26.98 -2.94 0.87
C ILE A 249 26.92 -2.08 -0.40
N ALA A 250 26.87 -2.73 -1.57
CA ALA A 250 26.71 -2.10 -2.87
C ALA A 250 25.57 -2.75 -3.67
N GLU A 251 24.95 -1.99 -4.57
CA GLU A 251 23.92 -2.53 -5.47
C GLU A 251 24.46 -3.73 -6.26
N GLY A 252 23.72 -4.83 -6.22
CA GLY A 252 24.01 -6.03 -7.00
C GLY A 252 25.06 -6.99 -6.44
N GLU A 253 25.67 -6.72 -5.28
CA GLU A 253 26.79 -7.48 -4.69
C GLU A 253 26.66 -9.01 -4.70
N VAL A 254 25.46 -9.55 -4.49
CA VAL A 254 25.24 -10.99 -4.32
C VAL A 254 24.95 -11.73 -5.63
N ASP A 255 24.58 -11.01 -6.69
CA ASP A 255 24.32 -11.58 -8.02
C ASP A 255 24.96 -10.67 -9.07
N LEU A 256 26.21 -10.28 -8.82
CA LEU A 256 27.01 -9.45 -9.71
C LEU A 256 27.21 -10.22 -11.02
N ARG A 257 26.38 -9.92 -12.01
CA ARG A 257 26.58 -10.35 -13.39
C ARG A 257 27.02 -9.15 -14.20
N PHE A 258 28.09 -9.30 -14.98
CA PHE A 258 28.50 -8.25 -15.90
C PHE A 258 27.60 -8.28 -17.14
N ASP A 259 26.80 -7.25 -17.36
CA ASP A 259 26.05 -7.06 -18.60
C ASP A 259 27.00 -6.46 -19.63
N LYS A 260 27.36 -7.29 -20.63
CA LYS A 260 28.28 -6.91 -21.72
C LYS A 260 27.69 -5.83 -22.62
N ASP A 261 26.37 -5.78 -22.79
CA ASP A 261 25.71 -4.83 -23.69
C ASP A 261 25.60 -3.45 -23.05
N LYS A 262 25.43 -3.41 -21.72
CA LYS A 262 25.34 -2.16 -20.94
C LYS A 262 26.66 -1.75 -20.28
N MET A 263 27.72 -2.54 -20.45
CA MET A 263 29.05 -2.31 -19.86
C MET A 263 29.00 -2.00 -18.36
N ARG A 264 28.12 -2.69 -17.62
CA ARG A 264 27.93 -2.47 -16.18
C ARG A 264 27.64 -3.75 -15.44
N ASN A 265 28.00 -3.78 -14.16
CA ASN A 265 27.52 -4.82 -13.25
C ASN A 265 26.01 -4.66 -13.06
N ILE A 266 25.28 -5.76 -13.18
CA ILE A 266 23.85 -5.86 -12.91
C ILE A 266 23.68 -6.91 -11.84
N GLY A 267 22.93 -6.56 -10.80
CA GLY A 267 22.44 -7.45 -9.78
C GLY A 267 21.31 -6.76 -9.03
N SER A 268 20.24 -7.48 -8.72
CA SER A 268 19.01 -6.90 -8.15
C SER A 268 18.63 -7.64 -6.86
N TYR A 269 19.57 -7.74 -5.93
CA TYR A 269 19.33 -8.56 -4.75
C TYR A 269 18.36 -7.96 -3.74
N SER A 270 18.11 -6.65 -3.79
CA SER A 270 17.07 -6.02 -2.98
C SER A 270 15.65 -6.49 -3.36
N HIS A 271 15.46 -7.07 -4.56
CA HIS A 271 14.16 -7.35 -5.14
C HIS A 271 14.13 -8.66 -5.96
N LYS A 272 14.58 -9.78 -5.38
CA LYS A 272 14.49 -11.09 -6.08
C LYS A 272 13.11 -11.70 -6.01
N THR A 273 12.56 -12.02 -7.17
CA THR A 273 11.35 -12.86 -7.33
C THR A 273 11.68 -14.32 -7.67
N ALA A 274 12.96 -14.61 -7.97
CA ALA A 274 13.47 -15.89 -8.45
C ALA A 274 14.80 -16.29 -7.78
N THR A 275 15.13 -17.58 -7.81
CA THR A 275 16.44 -18.12 -7.42
C THR A 275 17.54 -17.72 -8.41
N PHE A 276 18.81 -18.04 -8.11
CA PHE A 276 19.93 -17.80 -9.03
C PHE A 276 19.78 -18.55 -10.36
N ASP A 277 19.14 -19.72 -10.34
CA ASP A 277 18.85 -20.56 -11.50
C ASP A 277 17.63 -20.08 -12.30
N GLY A 278 17.03 -18.95 -11.92
CA GLY A 278 15.90 -18.35 -12.63
C GLY A 278 14.53 -18.95 -12.27
N VAL A 279 14.45 -19.82 -11.27
CA VAL A 279 13.18 -20.40 -10.82
C VAL A 279 12.41 -19.40 -9.96
N LEU A 280 11.18 -19.08 -10.35
CA LEU A 280 10.32 -18.16 -9.58
C LEU A 280 10.02 -18.74 -8.19
N ILE A 281 10.47 -18.09 -7.13
CA ILE A 281 10.39 -18.64 -5.76
C ILE A 281 8.93 -18.87 -5.37
N LYS A 282 8.06 -17.87 -5.61
CA LYS A 282 6.64 -17.92 -5.22
C LYS A 282 5.85 -19.08 -5.82
N THR A 283 6.27 -19.63 -6.96
CA THR A 283 5.53 -20.70 -7.66
C THR A 283 5.76 -22.07 -7.03
N ILE A 284 6.88 -22.28 -6.34
CA ILE A 284 7.26 -23.60 -5.79
C ILE A 284 7.57 -23.58 -4.29
N CYS A 285 7.75 -22.41 -3.68
CA CYS A 285 8.18 -22.33 -2.28
C CYS A 285 7.17 -22.96 -1.31
N VAL A 286 7.68 -23.40 -0.17
CA VAL A 286 6.89 -23.89 0.96
C VAL A 286 7.28 -23.14 2.24
N PRO A 287 6.32 -22.71 3.07
CA PRO A 287 6.63 -21.99 4.30
C PRO A 287 7.31 -22.88 5.34
N LEU A 288 8.20 -22.27 6.12
CA LEU A 288 8.94 -22.91 7.21
C LEU A 288 8.52 -22.34 8.57
N VAL A 289 8.70 -23.14 9.62
CA VAL A 289 8.64 -22.72 11.02
C VAL A 289 10.02 -22.93 11.63
N ILE A 290 10.44 -21.97 12.44
CA ILE A 290 11.68 -22.04 13.20
C ILE A 290 11.35 -21.99 14.68
N ASP A 291 11.99 -22.85 15.48
CA ASP A 291 11.92 -22.74 16.93
C ASP A 291 12.96 -21.73 17.47
N ARG A 292 12.95 -21.48 18.79
CA ARG A 292 13.88 -20.53 19.42
C ARG A 292 15.34 -21.00 19.39
N LEU A 293 15.60 -22.26 19.05
CA LEU A 293 16.94 -22.86 18.95
C LEU A 293 17.46 -22.86 17.51
N GLY A 294 16.65 -22.42 16.54
CA GLY A 294 17.01 -22.37 15.13
C GLY A 294 16.72 -23.68 14.37
N ASN A 295 15.97 -24.61 14.95
CA ASN A 295 15.55 -25.81 14.23
C ASN A 295 14.42 -25.46 13.26
N VAL A 296 14.59 -25.87 12.00
CA VAL A 296 13.67 -25.54 10.91
C VAL A 296 12.82 -26.76 10.58
N SER A 297 11.50 -26.55 10.41
CA SER A 297 10.57 -27.57 9.94
C SER A 297 9.56 -26.98 8.94
N LEU A 298 8.93 -27.84 8.13
CA LEU A 298 7.87 -27.41 7.22
C LEU A 298 6.66 -26.91 8.02
N LYS A 299 6.15 -25.74 7.66
CA LYS A 299 4.91 -25.22 8.24
C LYS A 299 3.74 -26.05 7.72
N LYS A 300 3.08 -26.77 8.63
CA LYS A 300 1.79 -27.39 8.33
C LYS A 300 0.73 -26.30 8.33
N PHE A 301 0.01 -26.16 7.23
CA PHE A 301 -1.08 -25.20 7.07
C PHE A 301 -2.42 -25.94 7.19
#